data_AF-A0A9E5HND1-F1
#
_entry.id   AF-A0A9E5HND1-F1
#
_cell.length_a   1.000
_cell.length_b   1.000
_cell.length_c   1.000
_cell.angle_alpha   90.00
_cell.angle_beta   90.00
_cell.angle_gamma   90.00
#
_symmetry.space_group_name_H-M   'P 1'
#
loop_
_entity.id
_entity.type
_entity.pdbx_description
1 polymer ?
#
loop_
_entity_poly.entity_id
_entity_poly.type
_entity_poly.pdbx_seq_one_letter_code
_entity_poly.pdbx_strand_id
1 'polypeptide(L)'
;QLFVQQLVAAPILIGFGLWVGDPITDPTTLHWAGVMYQTVIVAFAGFLLWFYLVAKYSASGVASFSFLSPVFAVFMGWGILGERIGMGTWGALILVSLGLILINRKRA
;
A
#
# COMPACT_ATOMS: atom_id res chain seq x y z
N GLN A 1 -16.72 8.87 5.13
CA GLN A 1 -16.02 9.20 3.86
C GLN A 1 -15.57 7.94 3.12
N LEU A 2 -14.72 7.07 3.69
CA LEU A 2 -14.23 5.87 3.00
C LEU A 2 -15.32 4.92 2.48
N PHE A 3 -16.36 4.66 3.27
CA PHE A 3 -17.45 3.77 2.85
C PHE A 3 -18.15 4.26 1.58
N VAL A 4 -18.45 5.56 1.52
CA VAL A 4 -19.06 6.19 0.33
C VAL A 4 -18.09 6.16 -0.85
N GLN A 5 -16.79 6.40 -0.63
CA GLN A 5 -15.78 6.31 -1.67
C GLN A 5 -15.73 4.89 -2.28
N GLN A 6 -15.77 3.84 -1.46
CA GLN A 6 -15.75 2.45 -1.95
C GLN A 6 -17.06 2.08 -2.66
N LEU A 7 -18.21 2.52 -2.14
CA LEU A 7 -19.51 2.32 -2.77
C LEU A 7 -19.61 2.96 -4.16
N VAL A 8 -18.98 4.12 -4.34
CA VAL A 8 -18.96 4.82 -5.63
C VAL A 8 -17.88 4.25 -6.55
N ALA A 9 -16.69 3.96 -6.03
CA ALA A 9 -15.58 3.44 -6.83
C ALA A 9 -15.84 2.02 -7.36
N ALA A 10 -16.47 1.15 -6.57
CA ALA A 10 -16.72 -0.24 -6.97
C ALA A 10 -17.51 -0.38 -8.29
N PRO A 11 -18.72 0.20 -8.46
CA PRO A 11 -19.45 0.09 -9.72
C PRO A 11 -18.75 0.78 -10.88
N ILE A 12 -18.03 1.88 -10.64
CA ILE A 12 -17.27 2.58 -11.67
C ILE A 12 -16.12 1.72 -12.19
N LEU A 13 -15.34 1.13 -11.29
CA LEU A 13 -14.19 0.30 -11.65
C LEU A 13 -14.60 -1.03 -12.28
N ILE A 14 -15.69 -1.64 -11.81
CA ILE A 14 -16.27 -2.85 -12.43
C ILE A 14 -16.75 -2.51 -13.85
N GLY A 15 -17.51 -1.42 -14.02
CA GLY A 15 -17.99 -0.97 -15.32
C GLY A 15 -16.85 -0.67 -16.30
N PHE A 16 -15.80 -0.01 -15.81
CA PHE A 16 -14.59 0.26 -16.61
C PHE A 16 -13.84 -1.02 -16.98
N GLY A 17 -13.73 -1.98 -16.06
CA GLY A 17 -13.09 -3.28 -16.32
C GLY A 17 -13.79 -4.07 -17.42
N LEU A 18 -15.13 -4.08 -17.42
CA LEU A 18 -15.94 -4.70 -18.47
C LEU A 18 -15.82 -3.99 -19.83
N TRP A 19 -15.50 -2.69 -19.83
CA TRP A 19 -15.33 -1.91 -21.05
C TRP A 19 -13.93 -2.06 -21.68
N VAL A 20 -12.88 -2.16 -20.87
CA VAL A 20 -11.48 -2.19 -21.34
C VAL A 20 -10.97 -3.61 -21.65
N GLY A 21 -11.45 -4.64 -20.94
CA GLY A 21 -10.82 -5.97 -20.97
C GLY A 21 -11.77 -7.13 -21.22
N ASP A 22 -11.17 -8.27 -21.60
CA ASP A 22 -11.85 -9.57 -21.59
C ASP A 22 -12.26 -9.91 -20.15
N PRO A 23 -13.56 -10.06 -19.85
CA PRO A 23 -14.01 -10.47 -18.54
C PRO A 23 -13.39 -11.82 -18.16
N ILE A 24 -12.92 -11.95 -16.92
CA ILE A 24 -12.49 -13.26 -16.39
C ILE A 24 -13.74 -14.15 -16.35
N THR A 25 -13.85 -15.05 -17.33
CA THR A 25 -14.99 -15.96 -17.49
C THR A 25 -14.85 -17.22 -16.64
N ASP A 26 -13.65 -17.58 -16.21
CA ASP A 26 -13.38 -18.72 -15.33
C ASP A 26 -12.43 -18.35 -14.17
N PRO A 27 -12.96 -17.77 -13.08
CA PRO A 27 -12.15 -17.34 -11.95
C PRO A 27 -11.63 -18.54 -11.15
N THR A 28 -10.34 -18.85 -11.33
CA THR A 28 -9.62 -19.85 -10.53
C THR A 28 -9.54 -19.48 -9.03
N THR A 29 -9.23 -20.48 -8.18
CA THR A 29 -9.04 -20.30 -6.73
C THR A 29 -8.01 -19.22 -6.38
N LEU A 30 -6.99 -19.04 -7.22
CA LEU A 30 -5.96 -18.01 -7.01
C LEU A 30 -6.53 -16.59 -7.12
N HIS A 31 -7.47 -16.34 -8.03
CA HIS A 31 -8.12 -15.04 -8.16
C HIS A 31 -8.92 -14.70 -6.89
N TRP A 32 -9.70 -15.66 -6.39
CA TRP A 32 -10.46 -15.48 -5.15
C TRP A 32 -9.53 -15.29 -3.94
N ALA A 33 -8.44 -16.05 -3.85
CA ALA A 33 -7.42 -15.86 -2.82
C ALA A 33 -6.79 -14.46 -2.89
N GLY A 34 -6.49 -13.97 -4.09
CA GLY A 34 -5.97 -12.62 -4.31
C GLY A 34 -6.95 -11.53 -3.86
N VAL A 35 -8.23 -11.65 -4.22
CA VAL A 35 -9.28 -10.73 -3.75
C VAL A 35 -9.39 -10.75 -2.22
N MET A 36 -9.43 -11.95 -1.62
CA MET A 36 -9.51 -12.09 -0.15
C MET A 36 -8.29 -11.49 0.55
N TYR A 37 -7.08 -11.72 0.02
CA TYR A 37 -5.86 -11.11 0.54
C TYR A 37 -5.92 -9.58 0.47
N GLN A 38 -6.32 -9.03 -0.68
CA GLN A 38 -6.43 -7.59 -0.89
C GLN A 38 -7.49 -6.96 0.04
N THR A 39 -8.64 -7.62 0.23
CA THR A 39 -9.73 -7.09 1.06
C THR A 39 -9.41 -7.21 2.55
N VAL A 40 -9.00 -8.38 3.03
CA VAL A 40 -8.84 -8.66 4.47
C VAL A 40 -7.52 -8.12 5.00
N ILE A 41 -6.42 -8.42 4.32
CA ILE A 41 -5.07 -8.08 4.80
C ILE A 41 -4.71 -6.65 4.41
N VAL A 42 -4.83 -6.30 3.14
CA VAL A 42 -4.36 -5.00 2.65
C VAL A 42 -5.31 -3.88 3.06
N ALA A 43 -6.59 -3.97 2.66
CA ALA A 43 -7.56 -2.91 2.94
C ALA A 43 -8.02 -2.90 4.39
N PHE A 44 -8.63 -3.99 4.88
CA PHE A 44 -9.26 -4.00 6.21
C PHE A 44 -8.25 -3.85 7.34
N ALA A 45 -7.24 -4.72 7.43
CA ALA A 45 -6.23 -4.63 8.49
C ALA A 45 -5.38 -3.35 8.35
N GLY A 46 -5.06 -2.92 7.13
CA GLY A 46 -4.36 -1.66 6.87
C GLY A 46 -5.12 -0.44 7.39
N PHE A 47 -6.42 -0.33 7.07
CA PHE A 47 -7.25 0.77 7.59
C PHE A 47 -7.47 0.68 9.10
N LEU A 48 -7.65 -0.53 9.66
CA LEU A 48 -7.79 -0.72 11.09
C LEU A 48 -6.53 -0.23 11.84
N LEU A 49 -5.36 -0.63 11.36
CA LEU A 49 -4.08 -0.18 11.90
C LEU A 49 -3.92 1.34 11.75
N TRP A 50 -4.26 1.88 10.58
CA TRP A 50 -4.21 3.33 10.34
C TRP A 50 -5.10 4.10 11.32
N PHE A 51 -6.35 3.69 11.49
CA PHE A 51 -7.28 4.34 12.43
C PHE A 51 -6.81 4.21 13.88
N TYR A 52 -6.29 3.04 14.26
CA TYR A 52 -5.67 2.84 15.56
C TYR A 52 -4.49 3.81 15.79
N LEU A 53 -3.62 3.97 14.80
CA LEU A 53 -2.47 4.87 14.88
C LEU A 53 -2.89 6.34 14.94
N VAL A 54 -3.84 6.78 14.12
CA VAL A 54 -4.35 8.15 14.14
C VAL A 54 -5.09 8.47 15.44
N ALA A 55 -5.71 7.48 16.08
CA ALA A 55 -6.34 7.65 17.39
C ALA A 55 -5.32 7.85 18.52
N LYS A 56 -4.09 7.32 18.39
CA LYS A 56 -3.04 7.35 19.42
C LYS A 56 -1.93 8.37 19.16
N TYR A 57 -1.63 8.67 17.91
CA TYR A 57 -0.54 9.55 17.47
C TYR A 57 -1.08 10.69 16.60
N SER A 58 -0.35 11.81 16.54
CA SER A 58 -0.75 12.93 15.68
C SER A 58 -0.79 12.50 14.20
N ALA A 59 -1.81 12.95 13.47
CA ALA A 59 -2.01 12.61 12.06
C ALA A 59 -0.76 12.87 11.20
N SER A 60 0.02 13.91 11.52
CA SER A 60 1.28 14.22 10.84
C SER A 60 2.35 13.15 11.06
N GLY A 61 2.48 12.61 12.28
CA GLY A 61 3.46 11.57 12.57
C GLY A 61 3.11 10.24 11.88
N VAL A 62 1.81 9.91 11.84
CA VAL A 62 1.32 8.71 11.15
C VAL A 62 1.48 8.85 9.63
N ALA A 63 1.20 10.02 9.06
CA ALA A 63 1.42 10.29 7.64
C ALA A 63 2.90 10.19 7.23
N SER A 64 3.84 10.57 8.12
CA SER A 64 5.27 10.39 7.85
C SER A 64 5.69 8.93 7.72
N PHE A 65 4.99 7.98 8.37
CA PHE A 65 5.29 6.55 8.21
C PHE A 65 5.01 6.03 6.80
N SER A 66 4.11 6.66 6.05
CA SER A 66 3.84 6.29 4.65
C SER A 66 5.06 6.48 3.76
N PHE A 67 6.03 7.33 4.13
CA PHE A 67 7.31 7.44 3.42
C PHE A 67 8.24 6.24 3.61
N LEU A 68 7.95 5.35 4.57
CA LEU A 68 8.69 4.10 4.75
C LEU A 68 8.17 2.98 3.82
N SER A 69 7.02 3.18 3.17
CA SER A 69 6.44 2.21 2.22
C SER A 69 7.40 1.75 1.13
N PRO A 70 8.19 2.62 0.47
CA PRO A 70 9.16 2.18 -0.55
C PRO A 70 10.25 1.26 0.03
N VAL A 71 10.65 1.50 1.27
CA VAL A 71 11.64 0.69 1.97
C VAL A 71 11.08 -0.71 2.21
N PHE A 72 9.87 -0.81 2.78
CA PHE A 72 9.20 -2.10 2.96
C PHE A 72 8.93 -2.80 1.62
N ALA A 73 8.55 -2.06 0.58
CA ALA A 73 8.31 -2.62 -0.75
C ALA A 73 9.57 -3.29 -1.32
N VAL A 74 10.73 -2.64 -1.26
CA VAL A 74 12.00 -3.22 -1.72
C VAL A 74 12.39 -4.45 -0.91
N PHE A 75 12.26 -4.40 0.41
CA PHE A 75 12.59 -5.56 1.26
C PHE A 75 11.65 -6.73 1.00
N MET A 76 10.36 -6.48 0.78
CA MET A 76 9.39 -7.51 0.41
C MET A 76 9.63 -8.06 -1.00
N GLY A 77 10.00 -7.22 -1.97
CA GLY A 77 10.40 -7.66 -3.32
C GLY A 77 11.63 -8.55 -3.29
N TRP A 78 12.64 -8.18 -2.50
CA TRP A 78 13.83 -9.01 -2.32
C TRP A 78 13.54 -10.32 -1.58
N GLY A 79 12.79 -10.25 -0.47
CA GLY A 79 12.55 -11.41 0.40
C GLY A 79 11.49 -12.39 -0.12
N ILE A 80 10.40 -11.89 -0.70
CA ILE A 80 9.27 -12.72 -1.16
C ILE A 80 9.41 -13.06 -2.66
N LEU A 81 9.75 -12.07 -3.49
CA LEU A 81 9.87 -12.26 -4.95
C LEU A 81 11.29 -12.68 -5.38
N GLY A 82 12.29 -12.59 -4.49
CA GLY A 82 13.67 -12.96 -4.81
C GLY A 82 14.39 -11.96 -5.73
N GLU A 83 13.90 -10.72 -5.82
CA GLU A 83 14.46 -9.70 -6.71
C GLU A 83 15.87 -9.28 -6.30
N ARG A 84 16.82 -9.24 -7.24
CA ARG A 84 18.19 -8.79 -6.92
C ARG A 84 18.24 -7.29 -6.68
N ILE A 85 18.61 -6.88 -5.47
CA ILE A 85 18.80 -5.46 -5.13
C ILE A 85 20.11 -4.95 -5.74
N GLY A 86 20.01 -4.12 -6.78
CA GLY A 86 21.16 -3.43 -7.36
C GLY A 86 21.68 -2.29 -6.47
N MET A 87 22.94 -1.88 -6.69
CA MET A 87 23.58 -0.77 -5.95
C MET A 87 22.76 0.54 -6.01
N GLY A 88 22.10 0.81 -7.15
CA GLY A 88 21.25 2.00 -7.32
C GLY A 88 20.04 2.01 -6.37
N THR A 89 19.42 0.85 -6.13
CA THR A 89 18.31 0.71 -5.19
C THR A 89 18.75 0.96 -3.76
N TRP A 90 19.95 0.51 -3.37
CA TRP A 90 20.54 0.85 -2.08
C TRP A 90 20.76 2.36 -1.91
N GLY A 91 21.27 3.03 -2.96
CA GLY A 91 21.40 4.49 -2.96
C GLY A 91 20.05 5.21 -2.79
N ALA A 92 19.01 4.74 -3.49
CA ALA A 92 17.66 5.27 -3.37
C ALA A 92 17.08 5.06 -1.95
N LEU A 93 17.27 3.87 -1.35
CA LEU A 93 16.83 3.57 0.01
C LEU A 93 17.49 4.48 1.05
N ILE A 94 18.80 4.74 0.90
CA ILE A 94 19.53 5.67 1.76
C ILE A 94 18.95 7.08 1.61
N LEU A 95 18.73 7.55 0.38
CA LEU A 95 18.21 8.89 0.12
C LEU A 95 16.79 9.08 0.70
N VAL A 96 15.91 8.10 0.53
CA VAL A 96 14.55 8.10 1.10
C VAL A 96 14.61 8.13 2.64
N SER A 97 15.48 7.32 3.24
CA SER A 97 15.66 7.26 4.69
C SER A 97 16.17 8.60 5.24
N LEU A 98 17.14 9.23 4.57
CA LEU A 98 17.65 10.55 4.93
C LEU A 98 16.57 11.64 4.80
N GLY A 99 15.79 11.63 3.72
CA GLY A 99 14.68 12.57 3.53
C GLY A 99 13.62 12.45 4.63
N LEU A 100 13.31 11.22 5.05
CA LEU A 100 12.38 10.96 6.15
C LEU A 100 12.90 11.49 7.49
N ILE A 101 14.18 11.26 7.80
CA ILE A 101 14.82 11.79 9.01
C ILE A 101 14.77 13.32 9.01
N LEU A 102 15.02 13.96 7.85
CA LEU A 102 15.01 15.42 7.73
C LEU A 102 13.61 16.01 7.92
N ILE A 103 12.58 15.37 7.34
CA ILE A 103 11.17 15.80 7.47
C ILE A 103 10.65 15.60 8.89
N ASN A 104 11.03 14.50 9.54
CA ASN A 104 10.52 14.16 10.87
C ASN A 104 11.37 14.75 12.01
N ARG A 105 12.53 15.35 11.69
CA ARG A 105 13.23 16.26 12.61
C ARG A 105 12.34 17.48 12.82
N LYS A 106 11.60 17.46 13.94
CA LYS A 106 11.01 18.68 14.52
C LYS A 106 12.05 19.80 14.44
N ARG A 107 11.65 20.99 13.96
CA ARG A 107 12.38 22.22 14.28
C ARG A 107 12.51 22.25 15.81
N ALA A 108 13.73 22.02 16.29
CA ALA A 108 14.11 22.36 17.65
C ALA A 108 14.12 23.89 17.77
#